data_AF-A0A8J8W1H1-F1
#
_entry.id   AF-A0A8J8W1H1-F1
#
_cell.length_a   1.000
_cell.length_b   1.000
_cell.length_c   1.000
_cell.angle_alpha   90.00
_cell.angle_beta   90.00
_cell.angle_gamma   90.00
#
_symmetry.space_group_name_H-M   'P 1'
#
loop_
_entity.id
_entity.type
_entity.pdbx_description
1 polymer ?
#
loop_
_entity_poly.entity_id
_entity_poly.type
_entity_poly.pdbx_seq_one_letter_code
_entity_poly.pdbx_strand_id
1 'polypeptide(L)'
;MSLRSTMHIPAVPAFLDSVRLRDIQLPLPAAPDPWHRLGKPQPCTASLKLSYSSAIAAAEKDDVSLSIDYGKLFRRLETDVREMAQHTSSPEHPHHRMVSVEGTRREEMKASAVGQDPRVTAGIVANCGLSLLDETAAGVRRMSHLRQSPRNSFSGSQAPPAPQPADAGPAPITAEYGRCEVWLQLPKALLRAEEGLKYRSVTVWGYNDEAGADALESESRSPVVLEEEFRIEGIRCYCILGVNSHERVEKQAVIISLGFEGPGQLAWGSTVVDTYVALTRAVAEKVDETTFQTVEALATFVARIVTVDFGNERVTVRVEKPSALPFVQRSGVEVTRTQAFFQSHEVAHSTLATRGEARSIEVLVGPASSLTLFRCPKQAALYPLEEPFIVQR
;
A
#
# COMPACT_ATOMS: atom_id res chain seq x y z
N MET A 1 25.97 6.23 20.03
CA MET A 1 24.79 5.36 20.23
C MET A 1 23.62 6.29 20.50
N SER A 2 22.80 6.57 19.48
CA SER A 2 21.62 7.41 19.64
C SER A 2 20.54 6.58 20.32
N LEU A 3 20.00 7.06 21.45
CA LEU A 3 18.89 6.43 22.16
C LEU A 3 17.72 6.31 21.18
N ARG A 4 17.23 5.09 20.95
CA ARG A 4 16.04 4.86 20.11
C ARG A 4 14.81 5.24 20.94
N SER A 5 14.30 6.46 20.75
CA SER A 5 13.03 6.88 21.34
C SER A 5 11.90 6.18 20.56
N THR A 6 11.31 5.14 21.15
CA THR A 6 10.18 4.42 20.54
C THR A 6 8.93 5.29 20.61
N MET A 7 8.14 5.35 19.54
CA MET A 7 6.93 6.18 19.52
C MET A 7 5.80 5.45 20.25
N HIS A 8 5.22 6.09 21.27
CA HIS A 8 4.00 5.62 21.93
C HIS A 8 2.78 5.88 21.03
N ILE A 9 2.04 4.82 20.70
CA ILE A 9 0.81 4.92 19.91
C ILE A 9 -0.38 4.86 20.88
N PRO A 10 -1.27 5.86 20.91
CA PRO A 10 -2.44 5.86 21.78
C PRO A 10 -3.35 4.66 21.52
N ALA A 11 -3.97 4.16 22.57
CA ALA A 11 -5.01 3.14 22.45
C ALA A 11 -6.20 3.65 21.63
N VAL A 12 -6.87 2.73 20.93
CA VAL A 12 -8.09 3.07 20.18
C VAL A 12 -9.17 3.51 21.18
N PRO A 13 -9.79 4.69 21.00
CA PRO A 13 -10.83 5.16 21.91
C PRO A 13 -12.07 4.25 21.88
N ALA A 14 -12.91 4.34 22.92
CA ALA A 14 -14.12 3.53 23.05
C ALA A 14 -15.15 3.77 21.91
N PHE A 15 -15.16 4.99 21.37
CA PHE A 15 -15.92 5.37 20.19
C PHE A 15 -14.93 5.71 19.07
N LEU A 16 -15.26 5.35 17.84
CA LEU A 16 -14.41 5.64 16.69
C LEU A 16 -15.27 5.95 15.48
N ASP A 17 -15.33 7.23 15.15
CA ASP A 17 -16.03 7.71 13.96
C ASP A 17 -15.02 7.98 12.83
N SER A 18 -15.51 8.08 11.59
CA SER A 18 -14.64 8.36 10.45
C SER A 18 -15.28 9.23 9.40
N VAL A 19 -14.49 10.15 8.86
CA VAL A 19 -14.78 10.89 7.62
C VAL A 19 -14.03 10.23 6.47
N ARG A 20 -14.69 10.09 5.32
CA ARG A 20 -14.12 9.43 4.14
C ARG A 20 -14.27 10.30 2.90
N LEU A 21 -13.18 10.45 2.16
CA LEU A 21 -13.18 10.95 0.80
C LEU A 21 -12.79 9.80 -0.12
N ARG A 22 -13.61 9.51 -1.12
CA ARG A 22 -13.42 8.36 -2.02
C ARG A 22 -13.17 8.82 -3.44
N ASP A 23 -12.30 8.08 -4.13
CA ASP A 23 -12.05 8.17 -5.56
C ASP A 23 -11.70 9.58 -6.05
N ILE A 24 -10.97 10.32 -5.22
CA ILE A 24 -10.46 11.66 -5.51
C ILE A 24 -9.51 11.58 -6.69
N GLN A 25 -9.81 12.31 -7.76
CA GLN A 25 -8.91 12.42 -8.89
C GLN A 25 -7.81 13.45 -8.57
N LEU A 26 -6.61 12.96 -8.31
CA LEU A 26 -5.43 13.77 -8.05
C LEU A 26 -4.58 13.85 -9.32
N PRO A 27 -4.48 15.03 -9.98
CA PRO A 27 -3.54 15.23 -11.07
C PRO A 27 -2.14 15.40 -10.47
N LEU A 28 -1.40 14.30 -10.32
CA LEU A 28 -0.04 14.37 -9.80
C LEU A 28 0.84 15.12 -10.81
N PRO A 29 1.59 16.16 -10.40
CA PRO A 29 2.42 16.95 -11.31
C PRO A 29 3.51 16.10 -11.97
N ALA A 30 4.00 15.09 -11.25
CA ALA A 30 4.80 14.01 -11.76
C ALA A 30 4.30 12.72 -11.11
N ALA A 31 4.19 11.62 -11.85
CA ALA A 31 4.05 10.30 -11.25
C ALA A 31 4.78 9.24 -12.05
N PRO A 32 4.87 7.99 -11.54
CA PRO A 32 5.40 6.87 -12.30
C PRO A 32 4.81 6.84 -13.71
N ASP A 33 5.68 7.12 -14.69
CA ASP A 33 5.33 7.04 -16.10
C ASP A 33 5.92 5.73 -16.64
N PRO A 34 5.10 4.93 -17.33
CA PRO A 34 5.52 3.61 -17.73
C PRO A 34 6.47 3.65 -18.95
N TRP A 35 6.64 4.84 -19.54
CA TRP A 35 7.61 5.13 -20.59
C TRP A 35 8.89 5.78 -20.05
N HIS A 36 9.09 5.81 -18.73
CA HIS A 36 10.27 6.35 -18.07
C HIS A 36 10.50 7.85 -18.37
N ARG A 37 9.44 8.59 -18.74
CA ARG A 37 9.53 10.04 -18.96
C ARG A 37 9.39 10.75 -17.62
N LEU A 38 10.36 11.59 -17.29
CA LEU A 38 10.34 12.35 -16.05
C LEU A 38 9.37 13.54 -16.14
N GLY A 39 8.76 13.88 -15.00
CA GLY A 39 7.95 15.10 -14.85
C GLY A 39 6.66 15.14 -15.68
N LYS A 40 6.15 13.98 -16.12
CA LYS A 40 4.86 13.91 -16.80
C LYS A 40 3.72 13.78 -15.79
N PRO A 41 2.67 14.62 -15.90
CA PRO A 41 1.48 14.44 -15.10
C PRO A 41 0.83 13.10 -15.39
N GLN A 42 0.38 12.40 -14.35
CA GLN A 42 -0.30 11.12 -14.47
C GLN A 42 -1.58 11.11 -13.62
N PRO A 43 -2.61 10.37 -14.04
CA PRO A 43 -3.79 10.17 -13.22
C PRO A 43 -3.44 9.36 -11.97
N CYS A 44 -3.88 9.86 -10.81
CA CYS A 44 -3.88 9.12 -9.56
C CYS A 44 -5.29 9.20 -8.97
N THR A 45 -5.87 8.07 -8.61
CA THR A 45 -7.10 8.03 -7.82
C THR A 45 -6.71 7.81 -6.37
N ALA A 46 -7.12 8.71 -5.48
CA ALA A 46 -6.85 8.62 -4.06
C ALA A 46 -8.15 8.47 -3.25
N SER A 47 -8.10 7.66 -2.21
CA SER A 47 -9.13 7.62 -1.18
C SER A 47 -8.47 7.83 0.18
N LEU A 48 -9.22 8.43 1.11
CA LEU A 48 -8.78 8.71 2.46
C LEU A 48 -9.90 8.38 3.44
N LYS A 49 -9.53 7.74 4.56
CA LYS A 49 -10.38 7.55 5.74
C LYS A 49 -9.66 8.13 6.95
N LEU A 50 -10.19 9.22 7.49
CA LEU A 50 -9.73 9.84 8.73
C LEU A 50 -10.63 9.35 9.87
N SER A 51 -10.06 8.60 10.81
CA SER A 51 -10.75 8.08 12.00
C SER A 51 -10.32 8.87 13.24
N TYR A 52 -11.29 9.24 14.08
CA TYR A 52 -11.12 10.13 15.24
C TYR A 52 -12.09 9.76 16.36
N SER A 53 -11.95 10.39 17.52
CA SER A 53 -12.60 9.97 18.77
C SER A 53 -14.14 9.97 18.75
N SER A 54 -14.81 11.04 18.33
CA SER A 54 -16.28 11.02 18.22
C SER A 54 -16.88 12.19 17.44
N ALA A 55 -17.96 11.92 16.69
CA ALA A 55 -18.84 12.90 16.06
C ALA A 55 -20.09 13.24 16.90
N ILE A 56 -20.29 12.59 18.06
CA ILE A 56 -21.52 12.67 18.86
C ILE A 56 -21.85 14.11 19.26
N ALA A 57 -20.84 14.90 19.65
CA ALA A 57 -21.06 16.30 20.04
C ALA A 57 -21.69 17.15 18.93
N ALA A 58 -21.34 16.88 17.66
CA ALA A 58 -21.94 17.55 16.51
C ALA A 58 -23.37 17.05 16.26
N ALA A 59 -23.60 15.74 16.40
CA ALA A 59 -24.91 15.13 16.20
C ALA A 59 -25.95 15.58 17.24
N GLU A 60 -25.58 15.66 18.52
CA GLU A 60 -26.49 16.07 19.59
C GLU A 60 -26.85 17.55 19.53
N LYS A 61 -25.90 18.39 19.11
CA LYS A 61 -26.07 19.85 19.06
C LYS A 61 -26.53 20.36 17.70
N ASP A 62 -26.60 19.48 16.70
CA ASP A 62 -26.82 19.80 15.30
C ASP A 62 -25.95 21.00 14.85
N ASP A 63 -24.66 20.93 15.18
CA ASP A 63 -23.72 22.03 15.00
C ASP A 63 -22.52 21.59 14.15
N VAL A 64 -22.47 22.08 12.91
CA VAL A 64 -21.41 21.78 11.95
C VAL A 64 -20.03 22.26 12.42
N SER A 65 -19.94 23.26 13.31
CA SER A 65 -18.67 23.74 13.85
C SER A 65 -17.96 22.73 14.76
N LEU A 66 -18.69 21.70 15.21
CA LEU A 66 -18.19 20.59 15.99
C LEU A 66 -17.86 19.36 15.12
N SER A 67 -18.00 19.46 13.80
CA SER A 67 -17.71 18.40 12.84
C SER A 67 -16.39 18.65 12.08
N ILE A 68 -15.81 17.59 11.54
CA ILE A 68 -14.67 17.67 10.61
C ILE A 68 -15.15 18.21 9.26
N ASP A 69 -14.57 19.33 8.80
CA ASP A 69 -14.87 19.94 7.50
C ASP A 69 -14.14 19.21 6.36
N TYR A 70 -14.80 18.22 5.77
CA TYR A 70 -14.28 17.47 4.63
C TYR A 70 -14.14 18.30 3.34
N GLY A 71 -14.82 19.44 3.22
CA GLY A 71 -14.67 20.36 2.09
C GLY A 71 -13.39 21.20 2.20
N LYS A 72 -13.02 21.61 3.42
CA LYS A 72 -11.70 22.17 3.72
C LYS A 72 -10.60 21.13 3.52
N LEU A 73 -10.83 19.88 3.95
CA LEU A 73 -9.88 18.78 3.72
C LEU A 73 -9.56 18.60 2.24
N PHE A 74 -10.59 18.49 1.40
CA PHE A 74 -10.43 18.28 -0.04
C PHE A 74 -9.68 19.44 -0.70
N ARG A 75 -10.04 20.69 -0.40
CA ARG A 75 -9.36 21.88 -0.97
C ARG A 75 -7.89 21.94 -0.57
N ARG A 76 -7.58 21.65 0.71
CA ARG A 76 -6.20 21.59 1.19
C ARG A 76 -5.42 20.49 0.48
N LEU A 77 -5.98 19.30 0.39
CA LEU A 77 -5.38 18.17 -0.31
C LEU A 77 -5.06 18.52 -1.77
N GLU A 78 -6.01 19.13 -2.48
CA GLU A 78 -5.83 19.53 -3.88
C GLU A 78 -4.67 20.53 -4.04
N THR A 79 -4.59 21.54 -3.16
CA THR A 79 -3.50 22.51 -3.13
C THR A 79 -2.16 21.84 -2.83
N ASP A 80 -2.06 21.07 -1.75
CA ASP A 80 -0.81 20.43 -1.31
C ASP A 80 -0.28 19.45 -2.37
N VAL A 81 -1.18 18.74 -3.06
CA VAL A 81 -0.83 17.83 -4.16
C VAL A 81 -0.36 18.60 -5.40
N ARG A 82 -1.01 19.71 -5.75
CA ARG A 82 -0.62 20.54 -6.91
C ARG A 82 0.73 21.19 -6.69
N GLU A 83 1.00 21.64 -5.48
CA GLU A 83 2.23 22.33 -5.10
C GLU A 83 3.33 21.40 -4.59
N MET A 84 3.08 20.08 -4.55
CA MET A 84 4.02 19.13 -3.95
C MET A 84 5.43 19.22 -4.53
N ALA A 85 5.57 19.56 -5.82
CA ALA A 85 6.87 19.69 -6.49
C ALA A 85 7.69 20.92 -6.06
N GLN A 86 7.04 21.95 -5.48
CA GLN A 86 7.66 23.23 -5.14
C GLN A 86 8.18 23.25 -3.69
N HIS A 87 7.53 22.53 -2.79
CA HIS A 87 7.84 22.56 -1.34
C HIS A 87 8.82 21.47 -0.88
N THR A 88 9.35 20.67 -1.80
CA THR A 88 10.08 19.40 -1.55
C THR A 88 11.37 19.55 -0.77
N SER A 89 12.07 20.68 -0.92
CA SER A 89 13.32 20.96 -0.22
C SER A 89 13.11 21.53 1.18
N SER A 90 11.86 21.82 1.58
CA SER A 90 11.58 22.29 2.92
C SER A 90 11.68 21.12 3.92
N PRO A 91 12.52 21.22 4.96
CA PRO A 91 12.58 20.22 6.03
C PRO A 91 11.26 20.11 6.80
N GLU A 92 10.38 21.10 6.68
CA GLU A 92 9.05 21.10 7.27
C GLU A 92 7.99 20.38 6.43
N HIS A 93 8.34 19.91 5.23
CA HIS A 93 7.37 19.27 4.36
C HIS A 93 6.77 18.02 5.04
N PRO A 94 5.44 17.83 4.98
CA PRO A 94 4.71 16.73 5.61
C PRO A 94 5.35 15.33 5.57
N HIS A 95 5.90 14.93 4.41
CA HIS A 95 6.48 13.61 4.22
C HIS A 95 7.81 13.41 4.99
N HIS A 96 8.56 14.48 5.25
CA HIS A 96 9.80 14.44 6.05
C HIS A 96 9.53 14.24 7.56
N ARG A 97 8.30 14.45 8.01
CA ARG A 97 7.89 14.28 9.41
C ARG A 97 7.43 12.85 9.73
N MET A 98 7.24 12.01 8.71
CA MET A 98 6.77 10.64 8.90
C MET A 98 7.86 9.76 9.50
N VAL A 99 7.48 8.98 10.51
CA VAL A 99 8.39 8.09 11.24
C VAL A 99 7.85 6.67 11.28
N SER A 100 8.74 5.71 11.47
CA SER A 100 8.36 4.35 11.85
C SER A 100 7.89 4.28 13.30
N VAL A 101 7.37 3.13 13.72
CA VAL A 101 7.03 2.85 15.13
C VAL A 101 8.26 2.99 16.04
N GLU A 102 9.46 2.71 15.53
CA GLU A 102 10.72 2.86 16.26
C GLU A 102 11.25 4.31 16.27
N GLY A 103 10.46 5.28 15.76
CA GLY A 103 10.85 6.69 15.67
C GLY A 103 11.89 6.98 14.58
N THR A 104 12.27 5.98 13.78
CA THR A 104 13.24 6.15 12.70
C THR A 104 12.61 6.88 11.52
N ARG A 105 13.32 7.89 11.01
CA ARG A 105 13.03 8.55 9.73
C ARG A 105 13.83 7.87 8.64
N ARG A 106 13.27 7.83 7.43
CA ARG A 106 13.99 7.30 6.28
C ARG A 106 14.49 8.42 5.37
N GLU A 107 15.78 8.74 5.52
CA GLU A 107 16.53 9.70 4.68
C GLU A 107 16.53 9.31 3.18
N GLU A 108 16.30 8.04 2.85
CA GLU A 108 16.34 7.52 1.47
C GLU A 108 15.10 7.85 0.64
N MET A 109 14.07 8.48 1.21
CA MET A 109 12.99 9.09 0.43
C MET A 109 13.55 10.33 -0.27
N LYS A 110 14.32 10.10 -1.34
CA LYS A 110 15.04 11.15 -2.07
C LYS A 110 14.05 12.23 -2.49
N ALA A 111 14.36 13.49 -2.21
CA ALA A 111 13.60 14.65 -2.69
C ALA A 111 13.40 14.66 -4.23
N SER A 112 14.21 13.89 -4.99
CA SER A 112 14.03 13.67 -6.43
C SER A 112 12.87 12.74 -6.82
N ALA A 113 12.19 12.13 -5.85
CA ALA A 113 11.13 11.14 -6.06
C ALA A 113 9.71 11.70 -5.85
N VAL A 114 9.55 13.02 -5.73
CA VAL A 114 8.24 13.63 -5.46
C VAL A 114 7.27 13.36 -6.60
N GLY A 115 6.14 12.77 -6.23
CA GLY A 115 5.14 12.25 -7.17
C GLY A 115 5.51 10.90 -7.78
N GLN A 116 6.79 10.55 -7.91
CA GLN A 116 7.27 9.24 -8.38
C GLN A 116 7.13 8.13 -7.32
N ASP A 117 7.35 8.46 -6.04
CA ASP A 117 7.15 7.53 -4.94
C ASP A 117 5.73 7.70 -4.36
N PRO A 118 4.87 6.67 -4.43
CA PRO A 118 3.51 6.75 -3.91
C PRO A 118 3.48 7.00 -2.39
N ARG A 119 4.51 6.60 -1.64
CA ARG A 119 4.61 6.83 -0.19
C ARG A 119 4.62 8.33 0.15
N VAL A 120 5.32 9.14 -0.65
CA VAL A 120 5.36 10.60 -0.48
C VAL A 120 3.97 11.21 -0.65
N THR A 121 3.28 10.82 -1.72
CA THR A 121 1.92 11.29 -2.03
C THR A 121 0.96 10.90 -0.91
N ALA A 122 1.01 9.66 -0.44
CA ALA A 122 0.18 9.19 0.65
C ALA A 122 0.51 9.92 1.96
N GLY A 123 1.77 10.25 2.18
CA GLY A 123 2.19 11.02 3.34
C GLY A 123 1.62 12.43 3.37
N ILE A 124 1.57 13.10 2.22
CA ILE A 124 0.90 14.40 2.06
C ILE A 124 -0.58 14.27 2.41
N VAL A 125 -1.26 13.28 1.83
CA VAL A 125 -2.70 13.03 2.05
C VAL A 125 -2.98 12.77 3.54
N ALA A 126 -2.19 11.90 4.17
CA ALA A 126 -2.35 11.56 5.58
C ALA A 126 -2.12 12.77 6.48
N ASN A 127 -1.09 13.56 6.21
CA ASN A 127 -0.81 14.77 6.97
C ASN A 127 -1.91 15.83 6.84
N CYS A 128 -2.51 15.99 5.65
CA CYS A 128 -3.68 16.87 5.47
C CYS A 128 -4.82 16.49 6.41
N GLY A 129 -5.16 15.20 6.47
CA GLY A 129 -6.22 14.67 7.32
C GLY A 129 -5.92 14.84 8.80
N LEU A 130 -4.73 14.43 9.23
CA LEU A 130 -4.31 14.51 10.63
C LEU A 130 -4.17 15.96 11.12
N SER A 131 -3.64 16.87 10.29
CA SER A 131 -3.53 18.29 10.64
C SER A 131 -4.91 18.96 10.75
N LEU A 132 -5.87 18.59 9.88
CA LEU A 132 -7.23 19.11 9.96
C LEU A 132 -7.93 18.65 11.25
N LEU A 133 -7.69 17.42 11.70
CA LEU A 133 -8.19 16.93 12.98
C LEU A 133 -7.71 17.82 14.13
N ASP A 134 -6.42 18.18 14.14
CA ASP A 134 -5.85 19.06 15.17
C ASP A 134 -6.47 20.45 15.17
N GLU A 135 -6.59 21.06 13.98
CA GLU A 135 -7.20 22.36 13.81
C GLU A 135 -8.65 22.37 14.30
N THR A 136 -9.40 21.30 14.01
CA THR A 136 -10.79 21.14 14.44
C THR A 136 -10.88 20.97 15.94
N ALA A 137 -10.09 20.06 16.53
CA ALA A 137 -10.04 19.84 17.97
C ALA A 137 -9.64 21.11 18.74
N ALA A 138 -8.67 21.88 18.22
CA ALA A 138 -8.28 23.17 18.79
C ALA A 138 -9.39 24.22 18.65
N GLY A 139 -10.10 24.24 17.52
CA GLY A 139 -11.28 25.10 17.31
C GLY A 139 -12.38 24.81 18.33
N VAL A 140 -12.72 23.54 18.52
CA VAL A 140 -13.72 23.09 19.50
C VAL A 140 -13.30 23.48 20.92
N ARG A 141 -12.04 23.27 21.31
CA ARG A 141 -11.48 23.73 22.60
C ARG A 141 -11.59 25.24 22.79
N ARG A 142 -11.26 26.04 21.78
CA ARG A 142 -11.39 27.51 21.87
C ARG A 142 -12.85 27.95 22.05
N MET A 143 -13.78 27.33 21.33
CA MET A 143 -15.21 27.65 21.45
C MET A 143 -15.79 27.27 22.82
N SER A 144 -15.36 26.15 23.41
CA SER A 144 -15.80 25.77 24.77
C SER A 144 -15.29 26.77 25.81
N HIS A 145 -14.03 27.19 25.74
CA HIS A 145 -13.48 28.22 26.64
C HIS A 145 -14.20 29.57 26.52
N LEU A 146 -14.54 30.01 25.30
CA LEU A 146 -15.29 31.26 25.08
C LEU A 146 -16.70 31.21 25.68
N ARG A 147 -17.38 30.06 25.66
CA ARG A 147 -18.69 29.88 26.30
C ARG A 147 -18.62 29.83 27.82
N GLN A 148 -17.48 29.41 28.38
CA GLN A 148 -17.26 29.32 29.83
C GLN A 148 -16.72 30.62 30.45
N SER A 149 -16.15 31.52 29.64
CA SER A 149 -15.68 32.81 30.13
C SER A 149 -16.90 33.67 30.55
N PRO A 150 -17.03 34.06 31.83
CA PRO A 150 -18.15 34.86 32.26
C PRO A 150 -18.12 36.18 31.48
N ARG A 151 -19.24 36.57 30.87
CA ARG A 151 -19.44 37.97 30.51
C ARG A 151 -19.12 38.78 31.76
N ASN A 152 -18.25 39.78 31.66
CA ASN A 152 -18.00 40.78 32.70
C ASN A 152 -19.35 41.42 33.11
N SER A 153 -20.05 40.78 34.04
CA SER A 153 -21.13 41.37 34.80
C SER A 153 -20.48 42.02 36.00
N PHE A 154 -20.25 43.32 35.87
CA PHE A 154 -19.88 44.20 36.96
C PHE A 154 -21.05 44.20 37.97
N SER A 155 -20.98 43.33 38.98
CA SER A 155 -21.78 43.46 40.20
C SER A 155 -21.14 42.62 41.29
N GLY A 156 -20.60 43.30 42.31
CA GLY A 156 -19.98 42.66 43.47
C GLY A 156 -21.01 41.93 44.33
N SER A 157 -20.80 40.64 44.50
CA SER A 157 -21.16 39.86 45.69
C SER A 157 -20.54 38.47 45.55
N GLN A 158 -19.59 38.14 46.42
CA GLN A 158 -19.02 36.79 46.52
C GLN A 158 -20.13 35.80 46.93
N ALA A 159 -20.51 34.91 46.02
CA ALA A 159 -21.27 33.70 46.32
C ALA A 159 -20.31 32.49 46.32
N PRO A 160 -20.51 31.48 47.18
CA PRO A 160 -19.62 30.33 47.28
C PRO A 160 -19.60 29.49 45.99
N PRO A 161 -18.52 28.73 45.74
CA PRO A 161 -18.40 27.92 44.52
C PRO A 161 -19.48 26.84 44.50
N ALA A 162 -20.33 26.87 43.48
CA ALA A 162 -21.31 25.82 43.22
C ALA A 162 -20.59 24.49 42.92
N PRO A 163 -21.16 23.34 43.33
CA PRO A 163 -20.62 22.03 42.97
C PRO A 163 -20.59 21.89 41.45
N GLN A 164 -19.44 21.50 40.90
CA GLN A 164 -19.28 21.22 39.48
C GLN A 164 -20.26 20.10 39.09
N PRO A 165 -21.11 20.27 38.05
CA PRO A 165 -22.00 19.20 37.63
C PRO A 165 -21.18 18.04 37.07
N ALA A 166 -21.39 16.85 37.64
CA ALA A 166 -20.86 15.58 37.19
C ALA A 166 -21.58 15.04 35.93
N ASP A 167 -21.91 15.94 34.99
CA ASP A 167 -22.38 15.56 33.66
C ASP A 167 -21.22 15.81 32.69
N ALA A 168 -20.45 14.75 32.44
CA ALA A 168 -19.55 14.71 31.29
C ALA A 168 -20.43 14.79 30.04
N GLY A 169 -20.67 16.02 29.54
CA GLY A 169 -21.32 16.24 28.25
C GLY A 169 -20.63 15.46 27.13
N PRO A 170 -21.24 15.34 25.94
CA PRO A 170 -20.73 14.51 24.85
C PRO A 170 -19.25 14.79 24.60
N ALA A 171 -18.43 13.74 24.60
CA ALA A 171 -16.99 13.84 24.46
C ALA A 171 -16.66 14.62 23.17
N PRO A 172 -16.05 15.81 23.27
CA PRO A 172 -15.72 16.60 22.09
C PRO A 172 -14.68 15.87 21.23
N ILE A 173 -14.55 16.26 19.96
CA ILE A 173 -13.42 15.81 19.13
C ILE A 173 -12.12 16.12 19.87
N THR A 174 -11.39 15.06 20.19
CA THR A 174 -10.04 15.13 20.79
C THR A 174 -8.98 14.94 19.73
N ALA A 175 -7.85 15.62 19.89
CA ALA A 175 -6.70 15.45 19.01
C ALA A 175 -5.85 14.23 19.38
N GLU A 176 -6.06 13.62 20.55
CA GLU A 176 -5.21 12.56 21.12
C GLU A 176 -5.07 11.36 20.20
N TYR A 177 -6.19 10.93 19.59
CA TYR A 177 -6.20 9.83 18.64
C TYR A 177 -6.56 10.34 17.25
N GLY A 178 -5.71 10.00 16.28
CA GLY A 178 -5.99 10.19 14.87
C GLY A 178 -5.40 9.03 14.08
N ARG A 179 -6.23 8.41 13.23
CA ARG A 179 -5.80 7.37 12.29
C ARG A 179 -6.24 7.76 10.89
N CYS A 180 -5.28 7.93 10.00
CA CYS A 180 -5.51 8.21 8.60
C CYS A 180 -5.09 7.00 7.76
N GLU A 181 -6.04 6.45 7.03
CA GLU A 181 -5.80 5.40 6.05
C GLU A 181 -5.91 6.01 4.65
N VAL A 182 -4.89 5.79 3.82
CA VAL A 182 -4.80 6.35 2.47
C VAL A 182 -4.67 5.21 1.49
N TRP A 183 -5.43 5.28 0.40
CA TRP A 183 -5.31 4.40 -0.76
C TRP A 183 -5.00 5.24 -1.98
N LEU A 184 -4.00 4.83 -2.75
CA LEU A 184 -3.63 5.42 -4.02
C LEU A 184 -3.71 4.35 -5.11
N GLN A 185 -4.24 4.73 -6.27
CA GLN A 185 -4.20 3.92 -7.48
C GLN A 185 -3.57 4.74 -8.60
N LEU A 186 -2.49 4.21 -9.16
CA LEU A 186 -1.75 4.76 -10.29
C LEU A 186 -1.94 3.82 -11.49
N PRO A 187 -3.07 3.94 -12.21
CA PRO A 187 -3.45 2.98 -13.27
C PRO A 187 -2.50 3.02 -14.48
N LYS A 188 -1.67 4.05 -14.59
CA LYS A 188 -0.70 4.21 -15.67
C LYS A 188 0.75 3.97 -15.24
N ALA A 189 1.01 3.60 -13.98
CA ALA A 189 2.38 3.35 -13.52
C ALA A 189 3.07 2.18 -14.25
N LEU A 190 2.29 1.22 -14.76
CA LEU A 190 2.78 -0.02 -15.34
C LEU A 190 2.05 -0.36 -16.64
N LEU A 191 2.79 -0.75 -17.68
CA LEU A 191 2.21 -1.09 -19.00
C LEU A 191 1.53 -2.43 -19.04
N ARG A 192 2.14 -3.39 -18.34
CA ARG A 192 1.77 -4.80 -18.40
C ARG A 192 0.69 -5.13 -17.36
N ALA A 193 0.37 -4.19 -16.47
CA ALA A 193 -0.61 -4.33 -15.40
C ALA A 193 -1.83 -3.46 -15.72
N GLU A 194 -2.97 -4.09 -16.02
CA GLU A 194 -4.20 -3.39 -16.44
C GLU A 194 -4.75 -2.43 -15.38
N GLU A 195 -4.57 -2.76 -14.10
CA GLU A 195 -5.03 -1.95 -12.97
C GLU A 195 -3.91 -1.07 -12.37
N GLY A 196 -2.69 -1.21 -12.88
CA GLY A 196 -1.51 -0.44 -12.48
C GLY A 196 -0.97 -0.80 -11.10
N LEU A 197 -0.42 0.23 -10.44
CA LEU A 197 0.12 0.15 -9.08
C LEU A 197 -0.91 0.69 -8.09
N LYS A 198 -1.22 -0.07 -7.05
CA LYS A 198 -2.00 0.36 -5.89
C LYS A 198 -1.08 0.45 -4.68
N TYR A 199 -1.29 1.46 -3.85
CA TYR A 199 -0.57 1.65 -2.60
C TYR A 199 -1.56 1.98 -1.50
N ARG A 200 -1.34 1.43 -0.31
CA ARG A 200 -2.11 1.73 0.89
C ARG A 200 -1.16 2.00 2.04
N SER A 201 -1.48 3.01 2.84
CA SER A 201 -0.78 3.25 4.11
C SER A 201 -1.74 3.56 5.24
N VAL A 202 -1.32 3.20 6.45
CA VAL A 202 -2.00 3.55 7.68
C VAL A 202 -1.06 4.42 8.50
N THR A 203 -1.43 5.68 8.71
CA THR A 203 -0.69 6.62 9.53
C THR A 203 -1.50 6.96 10.77
N VAL A 204 -0.85 7.00 11.93
CA VAL A 204 -1.47 7.40 13.19
C VAL A 204 -0.68 8.50 13.85
N TRP A 205 -1.30 9.17 14.82
CA TRP A 205 -0.55 9.99 15.76
C TRP A 205 0.25 9.10 16.72
N GLY A 206 1.54 9.39 16.87
CA GLY A 206 2.39 8.80 17.90
C GLY A 206 3.13 9.87 18.69
N TYR A 207 3.39 9.58 19.95
CA TYR A 207 3.94 10.48 20.95
C TYR A 207 5.33 10.01 21.35
N ASN A 208 6.26 10.95 21.52
CA ASN A 208 7.59 10.66 22.04
C ASN A 208 7.59 10.88 23.55
N ASP A 209 7.76 9.81 24.31
CA ASP A 209 7.76 9.82 25.78
C ASP A 209 8.95 10.61 26.38
N GLU A 210 9.98 10.91 25.58
CA GLU A 210 11.18 11.67 26.01
C GLU A 210 11.03 13.19 25.84
N ALA A 211 9.93 13.68 25.25
CA ALA A 211 9.65 15.11 25.21
C ALA A 211 9.31 15.59 26.63
N GLY A 212 10.22 16.33 27.26
CA GLY A 212 10.03 16.84 28.62
C GLY A 212 8.71 17.63 28.77
N ALA A 213 8.21 17.71 30.01
CA ALA A 213 6.91 18.32 30.34
C ALA A 213 6.70 19.78 29.89
N ASP A 214 7.76 20.47 29.44
CA ASP A 214 7.76 21.84 28.91
C ASP A 214 7.70 21.94 27.37
N ALA A 215 7.70 20.82 26.62
CA ALA A 215 7.57 20.84 25.16
C ALA A 215 6.12 21.13 24.74
N LEU A 216 5.92 21.95 23.70
CA LEU A 216 4.57 22.16 23.12
C LEU A 216 3.98 20.80 22.69
N GLU A 217 2.67 20.59 22.87
CA GLU A 217 1.95 19.36 22.42
C GLU A 217 2.21 19.01 20.94
N SER A 218 2.51 20.02 20.11
CA SER A 218 2.83 19.88 18.68
C SER A 218 4.27 19.39 18.39
N GLU A 219 5.18 19.48 19.36
CA GLU A 219 6.59 19.05 19.26
C GLU A 219 6.81 17.63 19.80
N SER A 220 5.98 17.19 20.75
CA SER A 220 6.05 15.84 21.33
C SER A 220 5.41 14.74 20.46
N ARG A 221 4.79 15.11 19.34
CA ARG A 221 4.00 14.19 18.51
C ARG A 221 4.42 14.18 17.04
N SER A 222 4.42 12.99 16.44
CA SER A 222 4.77 12.79 15.03
C SER A 222 3.80 11.81 14.34
N PRO A 223 3.57 11.96 13.02
CA PRO A 223 2.80 10.98 12.26
C PRO A 223 3.61 9.70 12.09
N VAL A 224 3.13 8.60 12.66
CA VAL A 224 3.75 7.28 12.61
C VAL A 224 3.08 6.45 11.52
N VAL A 225 3.86 5.93 10.58
CA VAL A 225 3.34 5.00 9.55
C VAL A 225 3.39 3.59 10.13
N LEU A 226 2.22 3.01 10.39
CA LEU A 226 2.10 1.67 10.98
C LEU A 226 2.29 0.57 9.94
N GLU A 227 1.56 0.69 8.85
CA GLU A 227 1.43 -0.35 7.83
C GLU A 227 1.54 0.28 6.45
N GLU A 228 2.21 -0.42 5.56
CA GLU A 228 2.26 -0.11 4.14
C GLU A 228 1.94 -1.36 3.34
N GLU A 229 1.30 -1.15 2.20
CA GLU A 229 0.94 -2.21 1.28
C GLU A 229 1.07 -1.71 -0.16
N PHE A 230 1.74 -2.49 -0.99
CA PHE A 230 1.83 -2.27 -2.44
C PHE A 230 1.13 -3.44 -3.14
N ARG A 231 0.31 -3.15 -4.14
CA ARG A 231 -0.26 -4.16 -5.02
C ARG A 231 -0.04 -3.79 -6.47
N ILE A 232 0.36 -4.78 -7.27
CA ILE A 232 0.41 -4.69 -8.73
C ILE A 232 -0.65 -5.64 -9.24
N GLU A 233 -1.67 -5.11 -9.90
CA GLU A 233 -2.86 -5.89 -10.27
C GLU A 233 -3.10 -5.92 -11.77
N GLY A 234 -3.56 -7.06 -12.25
CA GLY A 234 -3.90 -7.24 -13.66
C GLY A 234 -2.71 -7.41 -14.58
N ILE A 235 -1.62 -8.04 -14.13
CA ILE A 235 -0.52 -8.40 -15.03
C ILE A 235 -1.02 -9.53 -15.95
N ARG A 236 -1.32 -9.20 -17.20
CA ARG A 236 -1.87 -10.19 -18.16
C ARG A 236 -0.76 -10.80 -19.01
N CYS A 237 -0.64 -12.12 -18.92
CA CYS A 237 0.35 -12.93 -19.63
C CYS A 237 -0.34 -14.01 -20.47
N TYR A 238 0.39 -14.59 -21.42
CA TYR A 238 -0.06 -15.67 -22.29
C TYR A 238 0.98 -16.80 -22.33
N CYS A 239 0.66 -17.92 -21.68
CA CYS A 239 1.54 -19.08 -21.59
C CYS A 239 0.78 -20.39 -21.85
N ILE A 240 1.51 -21.49 -22.03
CA ILE A 240 0.91 -22.81 -22.09
C ILE A 240 0.70 -23.30 -20.66
N LEU A 241 -0.56 -23.48 -20.25
CA LEU A 241 -0.91 -23.81 -18.88
C LEU A 241 -2.07 -24.81 -18.80
N GLY A 242 -1.80 -25.99 -18.27
CA GLY A 242 -2.77 -27.05 -18.06
C GLY A 242 -2.20 -28.45 -18.29
N VAL A 243 -2.97 -29.46 -17.89
CA VAL A 243 -2.63 -30.89 -18.03
C VAL A 243 -3.25 -31.51 -19.28
N ASN A 244 -4.41 -31.01 -19.71
CA ASN A 244 -5.15 -31.62 -20.80
C ASN A 244 -4.47 -31.32 -22.13
N SER A 245 -4.48 -32.29 -23.05
CA SER A 245 -3.83 -32.19 -24.36
C SER A 245 -4.25 -30.94 -25.15
N HIS A 246 -5.53 -30.57 -25.12
CA HIS A 246 -6.06 -29.38 -25.78
C HIS A 246 -5.52 -28.06 -25.18
N GLU A 247 -5.19 -28.04 -23.89
CA GLU A 247 -4.59 -26.88 -23.21
C GLU A 247 -3.12 -26.68 -23.57
N ARG A 248 -2.50 -27.69 -24.20
CA ARG A 248 -1.08 -27.68 -24.59
C ARG A 248 -0.82 -27.15 -26.00
N VAL A 249 -1.87 -26.83 -26.75
CA VAL A 249 -1.77 -26.40 -28.15
C VAL A 249 -1.61 -24.88 -28.23
N GLU A 250 -2.50 -24.14 -27.57
CA GLU A 250 -2.57 -22.68 -27.65
C GLU A 250 -2.25 -22.02 -26.31
N LYS A 251 -1.63 -20.84 -26.39
CA LYS A 251 -1.36 -20.02 -25.20
C LYS A 251 -2.66 -19.47 -24.63
N GLN A 252 -2.81 -19.58 -23.33
CA GLN A 252 -4.00 -19.13 -22.60
C GLN A 252 -3.67 -17.91 -21.76
N ALA A 253 -4.67 -17.04 -21.57
CA ALA A 253 -4.53 -15.87 -20.74
C ALA A 253 -4.43 -16.26 -19.26
N VAL A 254 -3.46 -15.68 -18.57
CA VAL A 254 -3.30 -15.76 -17.13
C VAL A 254 -3.19 -14.35 -16.58
N ILE A 255 -3.86 -14.09 -15.47
CA ILE A 255 -3.84 -12.80 -14.78
C ILE A 255 -3.10 -12.97 -13.47
N ILE A 256 -2.04 -12.19 -13.29
CA ILE A 256 -1.17 -12.24 -12.12
C ILE A 256 -1.35 -10.96 -11.32
N SER A 257 -1.44 -11.08 -10.00
CA SER A 257 -1.37 -9.98 -9.05
C SER A 257 -0.23 -10.22 -8.05
N LEU A 258 0.48 -9.16 -7.69
CA LEU A 258 1.57 -9.18 -6.72
C LEU A 258 1.22 -8.27 -5.55
N GLY A 259 1.36 -8.76 -4.33
CA GLY A 259 1.13 -8.03 -3.09
C GLY A 259 2.35 -8.02 -2.19
N PHE A 260 2.65 -6.86 -1.62
CA PHE A 260 3.72 -6.63 -0.65
C PHE A 260 3.12 -5.87 0.52
N GLU A 261 3.29 -6.36 1.74
CA GLU A 261 2.74 -5.74 2.93
C GLU A 261 3.72 -5.90 4.09
N GLY A 262 3.75 -4.91 4.97
CA GLY A 262 4.60 -4.94 6.14
C GLY A 262 4.51 -3.67 6.97
N PRO A 263 5.30 -3.59 8.06
CA PRO A 263 5.39 -2.39 8.86
C PRO A 263 5.94 -1.22 8.04
N GLY A 264 5.43 -0.03 8.32
CA GLY A 264 5.77 1.17 7.57
C GLY A 264 7.20 1.67 7.80
N GLN A 265 7.72 2.42 6.83
CA GLN A 265 9.03 3.09 6.90
C GLN A 265 10.23 2.12 7.03
N LEU A 266 10.05 0.85 6.65
CA LEU A 266 11.09 -0.18 6.67
C LEU A 266 11.73 -0.41 5.30
N ALA A 267 12.92 -1.02 5.29
CA ALA A 267 13.77 -1.23 4.12
C ALA A 267 13.02 -1.81 2.90
N TRP A 268 12.19 -2.83 3.14
CA TRP A 268 11.43 -3.57 2.13
C TRP A 268 10.59 -2.68 1.21
N GLY A 269 10.00 -1.60 1.73
CA GLY A 269 9.17 -0.70 0.94
C GLY A 269 9.94 0.02 -0.17
N SER A 270 11.22 0.37 0.07
CA SER A 270 12.05 0.96 -1.00
C SER A 270 12.50 -0.09 -2.00
N THR A 271 12.78 -1.32 -1.56
CA THR A 271 13.06 -2.41 -2.51
C THR A 271 11.91 -2.57 -3.50
N VAL A 272 10.65 -2.50 -3.03
CA VAL A 272 9.49 -2.55 -3.92
C VAL A 272 9.48 -1.33 -4.87
N VAL A 273 9.60 -0.11 -4.35
CA VAL A 273 9.60 1.14 -5.15
C VAL A 273 10.71 1.15 -6.21
N ASP A 274 11.90 0.63 -5.89
CA ASP A 274 13.04 0.61 -6.81
C ASP A 274 12.91 -0.50 -7.87
N THR A 275 12.18 -1.58 -7.58
CA THR A 275 12.15 -2.78 -8.44
C THR A 275 10.86 -2.95 -9.23
N TYR A 276 9.71 -2.42 -8.80
CA TYR A 276 8.39 -2.83 -9.29
C TYR A 276 8.21 -2.74 -10.82
N VAL A 277 8.81 -1.73 -11.47
CA VAL A 277 8.75 -1.57 -12.93
C VAL A 277 9.49 -2.70 -13.64
N ALA A 278 10.75 -2.92 -13.29
CA ALA A 278 11.60 -3.95 -13.89
C ALA A 278 11.10 -5.37 -13.54
N LEU A 279 10.69 -5.57 -12.30
CA LEU A 279 10.01 -6.75 -11.78
C LEU A 279 8.81 -7.14 -12.65
N THR A 280 7.86 -6.21 -12.83
CA THR A 280 6.60 -6.49 -13.55
C THR A 280 6.87 -6.90 -14.99
N ARG A 281 7.84 -6.22 -15.64
CA ARG A 281 8.28 -6.57 -16.99
C ARG A 281 8.89 -7.96 -17.03
N ALA A 282 9.82 -8.27 -16.14
CA ALA A 282 10.50 -9.56 -16.11
C ALA A 282 9.55 -10.72 -15.79
N VAL A 283 8.58 -10.52 -14.89
CA VAL A 283 7.51 -11.50 -14.62
C VAL A 283 6.73 -11.76 -15.90
N ALA A 284 6.27 -10.72 -16.60
CA ALA A 284 5.49 -10.91 -17.82
C ALA A 284 6.28 -11.65 -18.93
N GLU A 285 7.52 -11.23 -19.18
CA GLU A 285 8.39 -11.85 -20.20
C GLU A 285 8.70 -13.32 -19.88
N LYS A 286 9.11 -13.61 -18.64
CA LYS A 286 9.45 -14.98 -18.23
C LYS A 286 8.23 -15.89 -18.21
N VAL A 287 7.06 -15.41 -17.77
CA VAL A 287 5.83 -16.22 -17.71
C VAL A 287 5.38 -16.63 -19.12
N ASP A 288 5.47 -15.74 -20.11
CA ASP A 288 5.07 -16.04 -21.49
C ASP A 288 5.87 -17.20 -22.11
N GLU A 289 7.07 -17.50 -21.60
CA GLU A 289 7.92 -18.61 -22.04
C GLU A 289 7.61 -19.94 -21.34
N THR A 290 6.79 -19.92 -20.28
CA THR A 290 6.53 -21.10 -19.46
C THR A 290 5.52 -22.07 -20.10
N THR A 291 5.64 -23.34 -19.70
CA THR A 291 4.78 -24.44 -20.15
C THR A 291 4.30 -25.31 -18.98
N PHE A 292 3.98 -24.69 -17.84
CA PHE A 292 3.59 -25.41 -16.62
C PHE A 292 2.29 -26.21 -16.78
N GLN A 293 2.11 -27.22 -15.95
CA GLN A 293 0.87 -27.98 -15.89
C GLN A 293 -0.15 -27.37 -14.92
N THR A 294 0.33 -26.68 -13.87
CA THR A 294 -0.52 -26.21 -12.77
C THR A 294 -0.31 -24.72 -12.46
N VAL A 295 -1.35 -24.07 -11.93
CA VAL A 295 -1.31 -22.65 -11.53
C VAL A 295 -0.41 -22.45 -10.30
N GLU A 296 -0.25 -23.46 -9.45
CA GLU A 296 0.61 -23.46 -8.26
C GLU A 296 2.09 -23.41 -8.64
N ALA A 297 2.49 -24.18 -9.65
CA ALA A 297 3.85 -24.17 -10.18
C ALA A 297 4.17 -22.79 -10.76
N LEU A 298 3.23 -22.21 -11.51
CA LEU A 298 3.35 -20.86 -12.05
C LEU A 298 3.43 -19.81 -10.94
N ALA A 299 2.55 -19.87 -9.94
CA ALA A 299 2.55 -18.92 -8.81
C ALA A 299 3.85 -19.00 -8.01
N THR A 300 4.36 -20.21 -7.77
CA THR A 300 5.65 -20.43 -7.08
C THR A 300 6.82 -19.93 -7.91
N PHE A 301 6.81 -20.14 -9.23
CA PHE A 301 7.82 -19.62 -10.15
C PHE A 301 7.87 -18.09 -10.15
N VAL A 302 6.70 -17.43 -10.22
CA VAL A 302 6.59 -15.97 -10.13
C VAL A 302 7.12 -15.47 -8.79
N ALA A 303 6.72 -16.12 -7.68
CA ALA A 303 7.20 -15.74 -6.35
C ALA A 303 8.73 -15.82 -6.25
N ARG A 304 9.35 -16.85 -6.85
CA ARG A 304 10.81 -16.98 -6.93
C ARG A 304 11.45 -15.81 -7.66
N ILE A 305 10.91 -15.40 -8.81
CA ILE A 305 11.42 -14.24 -9.55
C ILE A 305 11.40 -13.01 -8.63
N VAL A 306 10.26 -12.73 -8.02
CA VAL A 306 10.08 -11.52 -7.19
C VAL A 306 11.04 -11.49 -6.00
N THR A 307 11.22 -12.62 -5.31
CA THR A 307 12.02 -12.66 -4.07
C THR A 307 13.50 -12.90 -4.33
N VAL A 308 13.86 -13.83 -5.21
CA VAL A 308 15.25 -14.24 -5.45
C VAL A 308 15.92 -13.33 -6.46
N ASP A 309 15.29 -13.08 -7.61
CA ASP A 309 15.91 -12.28 -8.67
C ASP A 309 15.87 -10.78 -8.37
N PHE A 310 14.82 -10.30 -7.71
CA PHE A 310 14.63 -8.87 -7.38
C PHE A 310 14.85 -8.52 -5.90
N GLY A 311 15.17 -9.51 -5.05
CA GLY A 311 15.57 -9.27 -3.66
C GLY A 311 14.46 -8.82 -2.71
N ASN A 312 13.19 -8.99 -3.07
CA ASN A 312 12.08 -8.72 -2.15
C ASN A 312 12.02 -9.81 -1.07
N GLU A 313 11.87 -9.42 0.19
CA GLU A 313 11.88 -10.37 1.32
C GLU A 313 10.68 -11.34 1.28
N ARG A 314 9.51 -10.83 0.93
CA ARG A 314 8.24 -11.56 0.88
C ARG A 314 7.35 -11.03 -0.23
N VAL A 315 6.57 -11.90 -0.85
CA VAL A 315 5.54 -11.55 -1.83
C VAL A 315 4.32 -12.47 -1.67
N THR A 316 3.14 -11.90 -1.84
CA THR A 316 1.90 -12.65 -2.10
C THR A 316 1.60 -12.62 -3.59
N VAL A 317 1.54 -13.78 -4.24
CA VAL A 317 1.29 -13.92 -5.68
C VAL A 317 -0.07 -14.57 -5.86
N ARG A 318 -0.97 -13.89 -6.58
CA ARG A 318 -2.24 -14.45 -7.03
C ARG A 318 -2.17 -14.72 -8.52
N VAL A 319 -2.43 -15.96 -8.93
CA VAL A 319 -2.44 -16.38 -10.33
C VAL A 319 -3.82 -16.92 -10.68
N GLU A 320 -4.47 -16.28 -11.64
CA GLU A 320 -5.82 -16.57 -12.06
C GLU A 320 -5.86 -16.97 -13.54
N LYS A 321 -6.62 -18.01 -13.86
CA LYS A 321 -6.91 -18.47 -15.22
C LYS A 321 -8.40 -18.21 -15.52
N PRO A 322 -8.75 -17.14 -16.26
CA PRO A 322 -10.15 -16.80 -16.53
C PRO A 322 -10.89 -17.84 -17.37
N SER A 323 -10.19 -18.58 -18.23
CA SER A 323 -10.78 -19.57 -19.14
C SER A 323 -11.07 -20.93 -18.51
N ALA A 324 -10.66 -21.17 -17.27
CA ALA A 324 -10.71 -22.52 -16.68
C ALA A 324 -12.13 -23.01 -16.39
N LEU A 325 -13.05 -22.12 -15.99
CA LEU A 325 -14.42 -22.51 -15.61
C LEU A 325 -15.47 -21.58 -16.25
N PRO A 326 -16.45 -22.10 -17.02
CA PRO A 326 -17.39 -21.27 -17.79
C PRO A 326 -18.28 -20.31 -16.97
N PHE A 327 -18.56 -20.63 -15.70
CA PHE A 327 -19.50 -19.89 -14.85
C PHE A 327 -18.82 -19.17 -13.69
N VAL A 328 -17.49 -19.08 -13.70
CA VAL A 328 -16.71 -18.35 -12.69
C VAL A 328 -15.97 -17.23 -13.40
N GLN A 329 -15.93 -16.04 -12.81
CA GLN A 329 -15.22 -14.91 -13.41
C GLN A 329 -13.73 -15.24 -13.59
N ARG A 330 -13.10 -15.82 -12.56
CA ARG A 330 -11.70 -16.24 -12.51
C ARG A 330 -11.51 -17.35 -11.48
N SER A 331 -10.76 -18.40 -11.81
CA SER A 331 -10.29 -19.43 -10.88
C SER A 331 -8.78 -19.41 -10.79
N GLY A 332 -8.20 -19.72 -9.64
CA GLY A 332 -6.77 -19.59 -9.43
C GLY A 332 -6.33 -19.84 -7.99
N VAL A 333 -5.06 -19.54 -7.72
CA VAL A 333 -4.44 -19.73 -6.41
C VAL A 333 -3.74 -18.45 -5.95
N GLU A 334 -3.68 -18.27 -4.64
CA GLU A 334 -2.90 -17.22 -3.99
C GLU A 334 -1.89 -17.84 -3.03
N VAL A 335 -0.61 -17.48 -3.18
CA VAL A 335 0.48 -18.03 -2.37
C VAL A 335 1.36 -16.91 -1.85
N THR A 336 1.70 -16.97 -0.57
CA THR A 336 2.71 -16.09 0.03
C THR A 336 4.02 -16.86 0.20
N ARG A 337 5.13 -16.30 -0.29
CA ARG A 337 6.46 -16.89 -0.16
C ARG A 337 7.48 -15.85 0.28
N THR A 338 8.48 -16.31 1.00
CA THR A 338 9.62 -15.50 1.45
C THR A 338 10.88 -15.91 0.70
N GLN A 339 11.89 -15.06 0.69
CA GLN A 339 13.20 -15.40 0.14
C GLN A 339 13.81 -16.65 0.84
N ALA A 340 13.65 -16.74 2.16
CA ALA A 340 14.11 -17.88 2.96
C ALA A 340 13.47 -19.22 2.56
N PHE A 341 12.21 -19.20 2.09
CA PHE A 341 11.55 -20.40 1.57
C PHE A 341 12.34 -21.00 0.40
N PHE A 342 12.79 -20.19 -0.56
CA PHE A 342 13.54 -20.70 -1.72
C PHE A 342 14.96 -21.13 -1.35
N GLN A 343 15.64 -20.40 -0.46
CA GLN A 343 16.98 -20.76 0.02
C GLN A 343 17.00 -22.14 0.68
N SER A 344 16.01 -22.44 1.53
CA SER A 344 15.91 -23.74 2.20
C SER A 344 15.57 -24.89 1.25
N HIS A 345 14.72 -24.67 0.25
CA HIS A 345 14.32 -25.70 -0.72
C HIS A 345 15.45 -26.00 -1.74
N GLU A 346 16.24 -25.01 -2.15
CA GLU A 346 17.42 -25.23 -3.01
C GLU A 346 18.49 -26.08 -2.28
N VAL A 347 18.66 -25.88 -0.97
CA VAL A 347 19.56 -26.70 -0.14
C VAL A 347 19.03 -28.13 0.07
N ALA A 348 17.72 -28.30 0.25
CA ALA A 348 17.13 -29.64 0.39
C ALA A 348 17.27 -30.48 -0.88
N HIS A 349 17.04 -29.87 -2.06
CA HIS A 349 17.21 -30.55 -3.35
C HIS A 349 18.67 -30.91 -3.64
N SER A 350 19.64 -30.06 -3.27
CA SER A 350 21.07 -30.37 -3.44
C SER A 350 21.59 -31.42 -2.44
N THR A 351 21.05 -31.46 -1.22
CA THR A 351 21.39 -32.49 -0.21
C THR A 351 20.80 -33.86 -0.54
N LEU A 352 19.61 -33.91 -1.15
CA LEU A 352 19.00 -35.15 -1.67
C LEU A 352 19.74 -35.67 -2.91
N ALA A 353 20.21 -34.77 -3.80
CA ALA A 353 21.02 -35.13 -4.97
C ALA A 353 22.41 -35.69 -4.61
N THR A 354 22.94 -35.39 -3.42
CA THR A 354 24.21 -35.94 -2.92
C THR A 354 24.06 -37.25 -2.14
N ARG A 355 22.82 -37.67 -1.81
CA ARG A 355 22.51 -38.92 -1.08
C ARG A 355 21.85 -40.02 -1.92
N GLY A 356 21.39 -39.72 -3.14
CA GLY A 356 20.81 -40.69 -4.07
C GLY A 356 21.69 -40.87 -5.31
N GLU A 357 21.88 -42.12 -5.74
CA GLU A 357 22.61 -42.47 -6.96
C GLU A 357 22.23 -41.61 -8.16
N ALA A 358 23.26 -41.23 -8.92
CA ALA A 358 23.22 -40.36 -10.08
C ALA A 358 22.07 -40.70 -11.05
N ARG A 359 21.17 -39.73 -11.26
CA ARG A 359 20.57 -39.48 -12.57
C ARG A 359 20.65 -37.99 -12.86
N SER A 360 21.65 -37.64 -13.66
CA SER A 360 21.92 -36.32 -14.18
C SER A 360 20.66 -35.76 -14.87
N ILE A 361 20.13 -34.65 -14.36
CA ILE A 361 19.36 -33.71 -15.17
C ILE A 361 20.36 -32.61 -15.52
N GLU A 362 21.00 -32.75 -16.68
CA GLU A 362 21.75 -31.65 -17.27
C GLU A 362 20.75 -30.56 -17.68
N VAL A 363 20.69 -29.48 -16.91
CA VAL A 363 20.12 -28.22 -17.38
C VAL A 363 21.18 -27.59 -18.27
N LEU A 364 21.09 -27.86 -19.57
CA LEU A 364 21.89 -27.21 -20.59
C LEU A 364 21.53 -25.72 -20.67
N VAL A 365 22.29 -24.90 -19.96
CA VAL A 365 22.43 -23.47 -20.27
C VAL A 365 23.42 -23.36 -21.43
N GLY A 366 22.91 -23.27 -22.66
CA GLY A 366 23.73 -23.01 -23.85
C GLY A 366 23.81 -21.51 -24.17
N PRO A 367 24.98 -20.97 -24.55
CA PRO A 367 25.11 -19.57 -24.94
C PRO A 367 24.56 -19.33 -26.35
N ALA A 368 24.14 -18.08 -26.59
CA ALA A 368 23.63 -17.59 -27.86
C ALA A 368 24.64 -17.80 -29.01
N SER A 369 24.21 -18.43 -30.12
CA SER A 369 24.54 -18.09 -31.52
C SER A 369 24.02 -19.13 -32.52
N SER A 370 23.49 -18.64 -33.65
CA SER A 370 23.22 -19.32 -34.92
C SER A 370 21.97 -20.22 -35.02
N LEU A 371 20.95 -19.71 -35.73
CA LEU A 371 19.72 -20.42 -36.10
C LEU A 371 19.83 -20.91 -37.54
N THR A 372 20.14 -22.20 -37.69
CA THR A 372 20.03 -22.93 -38.96
C THR A 372 18.60 -23.46 -39.08
N LEU A 373 17.95 -23.15 -40.21
CA LEU A 373 16.63 -23.63 -40.62
C LEU A 373 16.51 -25.16 -40.54
N PHE A 374 15.50 -25.67 -39.83
CA PHE A 374 15.01 -27.04 -40.03
C PHE A 374 13.51 -27.08 -40.27
N ARG A 375 13.16 -27.80 -41.33
CA ARG A 375 11.86 -27.89 -42.01
C ARG A 375 11.08 -29.06 -41.43
N CYS A 376 9.82 -28.83 -41.04
CA CYS A 376 8.89 -29.85 -40.53
C CYS A 376 8.21 -30.62 -41.69
N PRO A 377 8.13 -31.96 -41.67
CA PRO A 377 7.24 -32.69 -42.56
C PRO A 377 5.87 -32.94 -41.91
N LYS A 378 4.83 -32.71 -42.73
CA LYS A 378 3.41 -32.93 -42.45
C LYS A 378 3.10 -34.40 -42.20
N GLN A 379 2.18 -34.69 -41.28
CA GLN A 379 1.21 -35.79 -41.44
C GLN A 379 -0.02 -35.63 -40.54
N ALA A 380 -1.09 -36.28 -40.99
CA ALA A 380 -2.48 -35.92 -40.80
C ALA A 380 -3.23 -36.71 -39.72
N ALA A 381 -4.23 -36.04 -39.13
CA ALA A 381 -5.57 -36.48 -38.67
C ALA A 381 -5.75 -37.81 -37.91
N LEU A 382 -6.47 -37.73 -36.78
CA LEU A 382 -7.70 -38.47 -36.44
C LEU A 382 -8.21 -38.05 -35.03
N TYR A 383 -9.43 -37.53 -34.95
CA TYR A 383 -10.30 -37.57 -33.75
C TYR A 383 -11.10 -38.90 -33.77
N PRO A 384 -11.80 -39.37 -32.72
CA PRO A 384 -12.24 -38.70 -31.47
C PRO A 384 -12.05 -39.55 -30.19
N LEU A 385 -12.45 -39.03 -29.02
CA LEU A 385 -13.39 -39.63 -28.04
C LEU A 385 -13.45 -38.75 -26.78
N GLU A 386 -14.66 -38.60 -26.24
CA GLU A 386 -14.99 -37.78 -25.08
C GLU A 386 -14.21 -38.21 -23.82
N GLU A 387 -13.41 -37.30 -23.27
CA GLU A 387 -12.81 -37.45 -21.93
C GLU A 387 -13.67 -36.71 -20.90
N PRO A 388 -13.82 -37.25 -19.68
CA PRO A 388 -14.65 -36.65 -18.65
C PRO A 388 -14.11 -35.28 -18.24
N PHE A 389 -15.00 -34.29 -18.16
CA PHE A 389 -14.75 -32.98 -17.57
C PHE A 389 -14.26 -33.15 -16.12
N ILE A 390 -12.95 -33.15 -15.91
CA ILE A 390 -12.38 -32.96 -14.58
C ILE A 390 -12.43 -31.46 -14.30
N VAL A 391 -13.47 -31.02 -13.60
CA VAL A 391 -13.49 -29.71 -12.95
C VAL A 391 -12.42 -29.77 -11.84
N GLN A 392 -11.24 -29.19 -12.07
CA GLN A 392 -10.19 -29.11 -11.05
C GLN A 392 -10.24 -27.76 -10.30
N ARG A 393 -10.10 -27.88 -8.98
CA ARG A 393 -10.09 -26.81 -7.97
C ARG A 393 -8.80 -26.01 -7.98
#